data_AF-A0AAW6NK41-F1
#
_entry.id   AF-A0AAW6NK41-F1
#
_cell.length_a   1.000
_cell.length_b   1.000
_cell.length_c   1.000
_cell.angle_alpha   90.00
_cell.angle_beta   90.00
_cell.angle_gamma   90.00
#
_symmetry.space_group_name_H-M   'P 1'
#
loop_
_entity.id
_entity.type
_entity.pdbx_description
1 polymer ?
#
loop_
_entity_poly.entity_id
_entity_poly.type
_entity_poly.pdbx_seq_one_letter_code
_entity_poly.pdbx_strand_id
1 'polypeptide(L)' 'GERVLLIAGNDDLLLWQGGDIAEGQIRFSAHGWSDFCPLKESTLCQLP' A
#
# COMPACT_ATOMS: atom_id res chain seq x y z
N GLY A 1 -15.12 -1.49 0.49
CA GLY A 1 -14.38 -2.75 0.50
C GLY A 1 -13.38 -2.71 1.62
N GLU A 2 -12.85 -3.87 1.99
CA GLU A 2 -11.68 -3.93 2.86
C GLU A 2 -10.46 -3.43 2.06
N ARG A 3 -9.72 -2.46 2.62
CA ARG A 3 -8.57 -1.83 1.95
C ARG A 3 -7.29 -2.53 2.33
N VAL A 4 -6.37 -2.63 1.38
CA VAL A 4 -5.04 -3.21 1.58
C VAL A 4 -3.96 -2.27 1.08
N LEU A 5 -2.78 -2.41 1.67
CA LEU A 5 -1.59 -1.64 1.33
C LEU A 5 -0.44 -2.63 1.11
N LEU A 6 0.09 -2.68 -0.11
CA LEU A 6 1.34 -3.37 -0.38
C LEU A 6 2.48 -2.38 -0.15
N ILE A 7 3.44 -2.77 0.67
CA ILE A 7 4.63 -1.98 0.99
C ILE A 7 5.83 -2.75 0.46
N ALA A 8 6.65 -2.08 -0.35
CA ALA A 8 7.91 -2.62 -0.85
C ALA A 8 9.01 -1.60 -0.59
N GLY A 9 10.19 -2.05 -0.20
CA GLY A 9 11.29 -1.13 0.00
C GLY A 9 12.62 -1.80 0.26
N ASN A 10 13.64 -0.96 0.30
CA ASN A 10 15.00 -1.26 0.71
C ASN A 10 15.45 -0.21 1.73
N ASP A 11 16.75 -0.15 2.03
CA ASP A 11 17.30 0.76 3.04
C ASP A 11 17.09 2.25 2.74
N ASP A 12 16.91 2.62 1.46
CA ASP A 12 16.88 4.01 1.01
C ASP A 12 15.47 4.48 0.56
N LEU A 13 14.57 3.54 0.26
CA LEU A 13 13.28 3.84 -0.35
C LEU A 13 12.18 2.87 0.11
N LEU A 14 11.03 3.45 0.44
CA LEU A 14 9.77 2.74 0.60
C LEU A 14 8.80 3.19 -0.48
N LEU A 15 8.05 2.23 -1.02
CA LEU A 15 7.00 2.43 -1.99
C LEU A 15 5.72 1.76 -1.50
N TRP A 16 4.60 2.40 -1.82
CA TRP A 16 3.26 2.00 -1.40
C TRP A 16 2.35 1.82 -2.61
N GLN A 17 1.64 0.70 -2.67
CA GLN A 17 0.58 0.47 -3.65
C GLN A 17 -0.72 0.12 -2.93
N GLY A 18 -1.71 1.00 -3.08
CA GLY A 18 -3.04 0.79 -2.50
C GLY A 18 -3.89 -0.18 -3.32
N GLY A 19 -4.81 -0.87 -2.65
CA GLY A 19 -5.81 -1.73 -3.29
C GLY A 19 -7.00 -2.02 -2.39
N ASP A 20 -7.93 -2.79 -2.93
CA ASP A 20 -9.12 -3.27 -2.23
C ASP A 20 -9.26 -4.79 -2.37
N ILE A 21 -9.84 -5.44 -1.37
CA ILE A 21 -10.24 -6.85 -1.43
C ILE A 21 -11.65 -6.91 -2.02
N ALA A 22 -11.78 -7.60 -3.14
CA ALA A 22 -13.04 -7.87 -3.82
C ALA A 22 -13.08 -9.36 -4.21
N GLU A 23 -14.15 -10.06 -3.82
CA GLU A 23 -14.34 -11.48 -4.17
C GLU A 23 -13.17 -12.38 -3.74
N GLY A 24 -12.54 -12.07 -2.60
CA GLY A 24 -11.38 -12.82 -2.08
C GLY A 24 -10.08 -12.56 -2.85
N GLN A 25 -10.05 -11.59 -3.77
CA GLN A 25 -8.88 -11.20 -4.53
C GLN A 25 -8.49 -9.75 -4.21
N ILE A 26 -7.18 -9.47 -4.22
CA ILE A 26 -6.66 -8.12 -4.11
C ILE A 26 -6.69 -7.47 -5.50
N ARG A 27 -7.35 -6.32 -5.61
CA ARG A 27 -7.34 -5.47 -6.80
C ARG A 27 -6.55 -4.20 -6.47
N PHE A 28 -5.36 -4.08 -7.05
CA PHE A 28 -4.53 -2.88 -6.85
C PHE A 28 -5.03 -1.70 -7.68
N SER A 29 -4.77 -0.49 -7.16
CA SER A 29 -5.05 0.77 -7.83
C SER A 29 -4.29 0.89 -9.15
N ALA A 30 -4.99 1.33 -10.20
CA ALA A 30 -4.40 1.65 -11.50
C ALA A 30 -3.42 2.84 -11.44
N HIS A 31 -3.47 3.65 -10.38
CA HIS A 31 -2.50 4.73 -10.15
C HIS A 31 -1.08 4.20 -9.85
N GLY A 32 -0.94 2.91 -9.52
CA GLY A 32 0.35 2.27 -9.29
C GLY A 32 0.97 2.57 -7.93
N TRP A 33 2.30 2.65 -7.92
CA TRP A 33 3.12 2.89 -6.73
C TRP A 33 3.22 4.38 -6.40
N SER A 34 3.30 4.70 -5.11
CA SER A 34 3.60 6.02 -4.58
C SER A 34 4.83 5.94 -3.68
N ASP A 35 5.64 6.99 -3.66
CA ASP A 35 6.73 7.26 -2.72
C ASP A 35 6.26 8.04 -1.47
N PHE A 36 4.95 8.20 -1.31
CA PHE A 36 4.33 8.81 -0.14
C PHE A 36 3.33 7.83 0.50
N CYS A 37 3.32 7.77 1.84
CA CYS A 37 2.37 6.97 2.60
C CYS A 37 0.92 7.44 2.34
N PRO A 38 0.03 6.62 1.74
CA PRO A 38 -1.32 7.05 1.39
C PRO A 38 -2.28 7.06 2.59
N LEU A 39 -1.82 6.67 3.78
CA LEU A 39 -2.64 6.55 4.98
C LEU A 39 -2.41 7.73 5.93
N LYS A 40 -3.45 8.09 6.68
CA LYS A 40 -3.37 9.15 7.69
C LYS A 40 -2.49 8.74 8.88
N GLU A 41 -2.50 7.46 9.22
CA GLU A 41 -1.72 6.90 10.33
C GLU A 41 -0.42 6.30 9.79
N SER A 42 0.70 6.96 10.08
CA SER A 42 2.01 6.61 9.50
C SER A 42 2.56 5.27 9.98
N THR A 43 2.14 4.79 11.15
CA THR A 43 2.54 3.48 11.69
C THR A 43 2.03 2.33 10.81
N LEU A 44 0.93 2.52 10.08
CA LEU A 44 0.38 1.54 9.14
C LEU A 44 1.12 1.50 7.80
N CYS A 45 2.07 2.41 7.58
CA CYS A 45 2.87 2.52 6.35
C CYS A 45 4.30 2.00 6.53
N GLN A 46 4.62 1.40 7.68
CA GLN A 46 5.95 0.84 7.94
C GLN A 46 5.95 -0.66 7.62
N LEU A 47 7.10 -1.17 7.16
CA LEU A 47 7.31 -2.62 7.11
C LEU A 47 7.32 -3.17 8.55
N PRO A 48 6.82 -4.40 8.77
CA PRO A 48 6.83 -5.04 10.09
C PRO A 48 8.23 -5.20 10.68
#